data_AF-A0A7S1GQW9-F1
#
_entry.id   AF-A0A7S1GQW9-F1
#
_cell.length_a   1.000
_cell.length_b   1.000
_cell.length_c   1.000
_cell.angle_alpha   90.00
_cell.angle_beta   90.00
_cell.angle_gamma   90.00
#
_symmetry.space_group_name_H-M   'P 1'
#
loop_
_entity.id
_entity.type
_entity.pdbx_description
1 polymer ?
#
loop_
_entity_poly.entity_id
_entity_poly.type
_entity_poly.pdbx_seq_one_letter_code
_entity_poly.pdbx_strand_id
1 'polypeptide(L)'
;GEEEEGVPGGPRKKKVVILLSANRSQTIGVLLSHLKIPHEDFRRAIMTLDTRTLQPNFVIQLMRLLPTDQEVAALQSYTGPKEDLGTAERFLFELLCIPRLKPRLQCFVFILEFNARLHDLSENIEVFSYAVHDILRCKSLIKVIEIVLALGNYLNGQGPKGGAHGFKLEFLTKLADTKTSDNKSTLLHYLVTWIEKHDKELITFPQELSNVEIGAKVSENMVDEISKFKKDIKFIYEEMNRPYYKSNAKNDPCGAKLEQFYHTAYDDMEVLEANKKKALAMYKDLSKMYGEEEAKPDEFMTYIHQFAQTFKEAYNENQRKREEEERVRTRREAFLKSMQEREAKAEDRKKA
;
A
#
# COMPACT_ATOMS: atom_id res chain seq x y z
N GLY A 1 23.26 26.23 85.11
CA GLY A 1 23.73 25.31 84.06
C GLY A 1 22.53 24.49 83.69
N GLU A 2 21.82 24.92 82.67
CA GLU A 2 20.70 24.20 82.07
C GLU A 2 21.00 24.17 80.59
N GLU A 3 21.00 22.96 80.06
CA GLU A 3 21.28 22.59 78.68
C GLU A 3 20.07 22.98 77.81
N GLU A 4 20.27 23.83 76.80
CA GLU A 4 19.35 23.86 75.65
C GLU A 4 19.90 22.92 74.58
N GLU A 5 19.26 21.75 74.50
CA GLU A 5 19.43 20.75 73.47
C GLU A 5 19.17 21.33 72.08
N GLY A 6 20.12 21.13 71.17
CA GLY A 6 19.97 21.42 69.76
C GLY A 6 18.87 20.54 69.14
N VAL A 7 17.79 21.18 68.69
CA VAL A 7 16.73 20.54 67.90
C VAL A 7 17.34 20.00 66.59
N PRO A 8 17.20 18.70 66.27
CA PRO A 8 17.68 18.14 65.02
C PRO A 8 16.83 18.69 63.86
N GLY A 9 17.49 19.32 62.88
CA GLY A 9 16.85 19.83 61.68
C GLY A 9 16.06 18.75 60.95
N GLY A 10 14.74 18.96 60.84
CA GLY A 10 13.82 18.08 60.12
C GLY A 10 14.19 17.91 58.64
N PRO A 11 13.68 16.86 57.98
CA PRO A 11 14.06 16.49 56.63
C PRO A 11 13.80 17.65 55.65
N ARG A 12 14.84 18.09 54.94
CA ARG A 12 14.72 19.06 53.84
C ARG A 12 13.68 18.54 52.86
N LYS A 13 12.54 19.24 52.70
CA LYS A 13 11.59 18.99 51.62
C LYS A 13 12.35 19.09 50.29
N LYS A 14 12.53 17.97 49.59
CA LYS A 14 13.16 17.95 48.26
C LYS A 14 12.36 18.87 47.34
N LYS A 15 12.97 19.99 46.94
CA LYS A 15 12.35 20.98 46.07
C LYS A 15 12.47 20.46 44.64
N VAL A 16 11.39 19.87 44.12
CA VAL A 16 11.36 19.40 42.73
C VAL A 16 11.29 20.61 41.79
N VAL A 17 12.27 20.72 40.92
CA VAL A 17 12.41 21.76 39.89
C VAL A 17 11.70 21.27 38.63
N ILE A 18 10.69 22.03 38.21
CA ILE A 18 9.93 21.79 36.97
C ILE A 18 10.28 22.91 36.00
N LEU A 19 10.78 22.54 34.83
CA LEU A 19 11.22 23.47 33.77
C LEU A 19 10.32 23.37 32.53
N LEU A 20 9.60 22.27 32.37
CA LEU A 20 8.68 22.04 31.27
C LEU A 20 7.26 22.46 31.65
N SER A 21 6.41 22.70 30.64
CA SER A 21 4.99 22.94 30.90
C SER A 21 4.30 21.68 31.46
N ALA A 22 3.25 21.85 32.26
CA ALA A 22 2.54 20.73 32.88
C ALA A 22 2.05 19.69 31.85
N ASN A 23 1.51 20.15 30.71
CA ASN A 23 1.07 19.28 29.61
C ASN A 23 2.25 18.50 29.01
N ARG A 24 3.40 19.16 28.84
CA ARG A 24 4.62 18.53 28.32
C ARG A 24 5.14 17.44 29.27
N SER A 25 5.25 17.75 30.56
CA SER A 25 5.67 16.79 31.57
C SER A 25 4.71 15.60 31.67
N GLN A 26 3.40 15.84 31.54
CA GLN A 26 2.39 14.78 31.50
C GLN A 26 2.57 13.88 30.27
N THR A 27 2.74 14.46 29.07
CA THR A 27 2.94 13.70 27.83
C THR A 27 4.18 12.81 27.90
N ILE A 28 5.30 13.34 28.40
CA ILE A 28 6.53 12.56 28.59
C ILE A 28 6.34 11.50 29.67
N GLY A 29 5.68 11.83 30.78
CA GLY A 29 5.36 10.87 31.85
C GLY A 29 4.51 9.70 31.35
N VAL A 30 3.56 9.95 30.45
CA VAL A 30 2.78 8.89 29.79
C VAL A 30 3.68 8.01 28.92
N LEU A 31 4.58 8.57 28.11
CA LEU A 31 5.50 7.73 27.33
C LEU A 31 6.37 6.84 28.25
N LEU A 32 6.90 7.41 29.33
CA LEU A 32 7.77 6.72 30.28
C LEU A 32 7.08 5.59 31.03
N SER A 33 5.79 5.74 31.35
CA SER A 33 5.03 4.70 32.05
C SER A 33 4.86 3.42 31.22
N HIS A 34 4.87 3.55 29.88
CA HIS A 34 4.82 2.42 28.96
C HIS A 34 6.18 1.72 28.83
N LEU A 35 7.28 2.48 28.92
CA LEU A 35 8.62 1.96 28.66
C LEU A 35 9.08 0.98 29.74
N LYS A 36 8.72 1.18 31.02
CA LYS A 36 9.12 0.35 32.19
C LYS A 36 10.60 -0.09 32.21
N ILE A 37 11.48 0.61 31.50
CA ILE A 37 12.92 0.33 31.39
C ILE A 37 13.66 1.41 32.18
N PRO A 38 14.69 1.05 32.99
CA PRO A 38 15.54 2.02 33.65
C PRO A 38 16.18 3.00 32.66
N HIS A 39 16.34 4.27 33.05
CA HIS A 39 16.88 5.31 32.17
C HIS A 39 18.27 4.97 31.59
N GLU A 40 19.12 4.29 32.38
CA GLU A 40 20.45 3.84 31.94
C GLU A 40 20.36 2.78 30.82
N ASP A 41 19.45 1.82 30.97
CA ASP A 41 19.24 0.77 29.97
C ASP A 41 18.61 1.33 28.70
N PHE A 42 17.72 2.29 28.85
CA PHE A 42 17.15 3.03 27.72
C PHE A 42 18.21 3.81 26.94
N ARG A 43 19.06 4.57 27.65
CA ARG A 43 20.19 5.29 27.05
C ARG A 43 21.12 4.33 26.33
N ARG A 44 21.45 3.21 26.96
CA ARG A 44 22.27 2.15 26.37
C ARG A 44 21.63 1.60 25.10
N ALA A 45 20.35 1.26 25.14
CA ALA A 45 19.62 0.74 23.99
C ALA A 45 19.65 1.69 22.78
N ILE A 46 19.51 3.00 23.00
CA ILE A 46 19.68 4.00 21.93
C ILE A 46 21.14 4.05 21.45
N MET A 47 22.11 4.09 22.37
CA MET A 47 23.53 4.16 22.02
C MET A 47 24.00 2.94 21.22
N THR A 48 23.46 1.76 21.50
CA THR A 48 23.82 0.48 20.85
C THR A 48 22.89 0.07 19.73
N LEU A 49 21.84 0.85 19.44
CA LEU A 49 20.78 0.49 18.47
C LEU A 49 20.16 -0.88 18.77
N ASP A 50 19.79 -1.12 20.03
CA ASP A 50 19.30 -2.41 20.51
C ASP A 50 17.86 -2.70 20.04
N THR A 51 17.76 -3.50 18.98
CA THR A 51 16.49 -3.90 18.37
C THR A 51 15.64 -4.85 19.22
N ARG A 52 16.18 -5.40 20.32
CA ARG A 52 15.44 -6.29 21.21
C ARG A 52 14.71 -5.53 22.32
N THR A 53 15.24 -4.39 22.73
CA THR A 53 14.69 -3.60 23.84
C THR A 53 13.65 -2.58 23.38
N LEU A 54 13.87 -1.95 22.23
CA LEU A 54 13.02 -0.85 21.76
C LEU A 54 12.27 -1.23 20.47
N GLN A 55 10.97 -0.94 20.45
CA GLN A 55 10.12 -1.16 19.29
C GLN A 55 10.06 0.08 18.39
N PRO A 56 9.85 -0.06 17.06
CA PRO A 56 9.86 1.07 16.14
C PRO A 56 8.86 2.18 16.50
N ASN A 57 7.62 1.80 16.85
CA ASN A 57 6.59 2.77 17.28
C ASN A 57 7.03 3.61 18.48
N PHE A 58 7.76 3.02 19.42
CA PHE A 58 8.29 3.75 20.57
C PHE A 58 9.34 4.77 20.14
N VAL A 59 10.29 4.37 19.29
CA VAL A 59 11.36 5.25 18.80
C VAL A 59 10.77 6.41 17.98
N ILE A 60 9.73 6.16 17.19
CA ILE A 60 8.98 7.19 16.45
C ILE A 60 8.31 8.18 17.42
N GLN A 61 7.65 7.68 18.47
CA GLN A 61 7.04 8.54 19.48
C GLN A 61 8.09 9.37 20.23
N LEU A 62 9.23 8.76 20.56
CA LEU A 62 10.37 9.45 21.17
C LEU A 62 10.90 10.59 20.29
N MET A 63 11.02 10.36 18.98
CA MET A 63 11.45 11.40 18.04
C MET A 63 10.51 12.63 18.02
N ARG A 64 9.21 12.41 18.21
CA ARG A 64 8.21 13.50 18.33
C ARG A 64 8.30 14.23 19.67
N LEU A 65 8.91 13.61 20.67
CA LEU A 65 9.08 14.16 22.01
C LEU A 65 10.48 14.72 22.26
N LEU A 66 11.33 14.78 21.24
CA LEU A 66 12.60 15.49 21.35
C LEU A 66 12.37 16.93 21.85
N PRO A 67 13.25 17.44 22.72
CA PRO A 67 13.12 18.78 23.27
C PRO A 67 13.19 19.84 22.16
N THR A 68 12.39 20.88 22.28
CA THR A 68 12.48 22.11 21.47
C THR A 68 13.71 22.92 21.85
N ASP A 69 14.19 23.80 20.97
CA ASP A 69 15.39 24.63 21.25
C ASP A 69 15.25 25.44 22.55
N GLN A 70 14.04 25.90 22.87
CA GLN A 70 13.74 26.59 24.13
C GLN A 70 13.87 25.65 25.34
N GLU A 71 13.33 24.43 25.25
CA GLU A 71 13.47 23.41 26.29
C GLU A 71 14.93 22.98 26.47
N VAL A 72 15.69 22.87 25.37
CA VAL A 72 17.14 22.58 25.42
C VAL A 72 17.87 23.68 26.17
N ALA A 73 17.64 24.96 25.83
CA ALA A 73 18.27 26.09 26.51
C ALA A 73 17.92 26.12 28.00
N ALA A 74 16.65 25.89 28.36
CA ALA A 74 16.21 25.83 29.74
C ALA A 74 16.90 24.70 30.52
N LEU A 75 16.95 23.49 29.96
CA LEU A 75 17.59 22.33 30.58
C LEU A 75 19.10 22.49 30.70
N GLN A 76 19.76 23.09 29.72
CA GLN A 76 21.21 23.34 29.75
C GLN A 76 21.61 24.48 30.70
N SER A 77 20.72 25.46 30.91
CA SER A 77 20.95 26.56 31.85
C SER A 77 20.83 26.15 33.33
N TYR A 78 20.26 24.97 33.60
CA TYR A 78 20.08 24.46 34.95
C TYR A 78 21.41 23.96 35.54
N THR A 79 21.87 24.61 36.61
CA THR A 79 23.14 24.29 37.29
C THR A 79 22.96 23.53 38.62
N GLY A 80 21.72 23.17 38.97
CA GLY A 80 21.43 22.45 40.20
C GLY A 80 21.65 20.93 40.11
N PRO A 81 21.45 20.20 41.21
CA PRO A 81 21.55 18.74 41.23
C PRO A 81 20.52 18.08 40.31
N LYS A 82 20.93 17.07 39.52
CA LYS A 82 20.01 16.34 38.60
C LYS A 82 18.86 15.67 39.34
N GLU A 83 19.04 15.35 40.62
CA GLU A 83 18.08 14.68 41.49
C GLU A 83 16.92 15.59 41.89
N ASP A 84 17.12 16.91 41.77
CA ASP A 84 16.10 17.92 42.06
C ASP A 84 15.19 18.15 40.85
N LEU A 85 15.56 17.72 39.65
CA LEU A 85 14.70 17.84 38.45
C LEU A 85 13.51 16.88 38.52
N GLY A 86 12.37 17.33 37.97
CA GLY A 86 11.23 16.46 37.69
C GLY A 86 11.59 15.29 36.76
N THR A 87 10.80 14.21 36.81
CA THR A 87 11.07 12.98 36.04
C THR A 87 11.18 13.23 34.54
N ALA A 88 10.35 14.13 33.99
CA ALA A 88 10.34 14.47 32.57
C ALA A 88 11.60 15.27 32.19
N GLU A 89 11.98 16.26 32.99
CA GLU A 89 13.20 17.05 32.84
C GLU A 89 14.44 16.18 32.89
N ARG A 90 14.53 15.28 33.89
CA ARG A 90 15.65 14.35 34.03
C ARG A 90 15.75 13.42 32.81
N PHE A 91 14.62 12.93 32.30
CA PHE A 91 14.61 12.12 31.09
C PHE A 91 15.11 12.88 29.85
N LEU A 92 14.60 14.10 29.62
CA LEU A 92 15.06 14.92 28.50
C LEU A 92 16.54 15.32 28.65
N PHE A 93 17.01 15.56 29.88
CA PHE A 93 18.40 15.84 30.16
C PHE A 93 19.31 14.66 29.77
N GLU A 94 18.91 13.43 30.10
CA GLU A 94 19.66 12.23 29.69
C GLU A 94 19.66 12.02 28.18
N LEU A 95 18.56 12.32 27.49
CA LEU A 95 18.50 12.33 26.03
C LEU A 95 19.48 13.34 25.42
N LEU A 96 19.54 14.56 25.96
CA LEU A 96 20.46 15.61 25.47
C LEU A 96 21.93 15.23 25.60
N CYS A 97 22.25 14.32 26.52
CA CYS A 97 23.59 13.80 26.69
C CYS A 97 23.98 12.76 25.61
N ILE A 98 23.06 12.34 24.74
CA ILE A 98 23.32 11.40 23.63
C ILE A 98 23.79 12.19 22.40
N PRO A 99 25.03 11.98 21.94
CA PRO A 99 25.52 12.68 20.76
C PRO A 99 24.76 12.26 19.50
N ARG A 100 24.44 13.25 18.67
CA ARG A 100 23.70 13.07 17.42
C ARG A 100 22.38 12.30 17.60
N LEU A 101 21.68 12.56 18.71
CA LEU A 101 20.44 11.85 19.05
C LEU A 101 19.44 11.78 17.90
N LYS A 102 19.09 12.91 17.26
CA LYS A 102 18.07 12.93 16.20
C LYS A 102 18.46 12.05 14.99
N PRO A 103 19.65 12.22 14.35
CA PRO A 103 20.11 11.30 13.32
C PRO A 103 20.21 9.84 13.76
N ARG A 104 20.65 9.59 15.00
CA ARG A 104 20.73 8.24 15.56
C ARG A 104 19.36 7.58 15.66
N LEU A 105 18.34 8.29 16.15
CA LEU A 105 16.97 7.78 16.22
C LEU A 105 16.40 7.53 14.82
N GLN A 106 16.69 8.40 13.84
CA GLN A 106 16.29 8.18 12.45
C GLN A 106 16.89 6.89 11.88
N CYS A 107 18.19 6.67 12.09
CA CYS A 107 18.85 5.42 11.71
C CYS A 107 18.22 4.22 12.42
N PHE A 108 17.90 4.38 13.71
CA PHE A 108 17.40 3.29 14.52
C PHE A 108 15.99 2.84 14.10
N VAL A 109 15.08 3.78 13.81
CA VAL A 109 13.76 3.47 13.25
C VAL A 109 13.92 2.67 11.96
N PHE A 110 14.80 3.13 11.06
CA PHE A 110 15.03 2.43 9.81
C PHE A 110 15.53 0.99 10.02
N ILE A 111 16.49 0.79 10.92
CA ILE A 111 17.01 -0.55 11.25
C ILE A 111 15.92 -1.46 11.82
N LEU A 112 15.05 -0.93 12.68
CA LEU A 112 13.94 -1.68 13.28
C LEU A 112 12.89 -2.12 12.24
N GLU A 113 12.66 -1.29 11.23
CA GLU A 113 11.64 -1.52 10.19
C GLU A 113 12.21 -2.19 8.94
N PHE A 114 13.53 -2.30 8.81
CA PHE A 114 14.22 -2.69 7.58
C PHE A 114 13.68 -3.97 6.96
N ASN A 115 13.65 -5.06 7.73
CA ASN A 115 13.25 -6.37 7.21
C ASN A 115 11.77 -6.41 6.79
N ALA A 116 10.89 -5.76 7.56
CA ALA A 116 9.47 -5.69 7.22
C ALA A 116 9.26 -4.88 5.94
N ARG A 117 9.87 -3.68 5.86
CA ARG A 117 9.81 -2.84 4.67
C ARG A 117 10.42 -3.53 3.44
N LEU A 118 11.56 -4.21 3.59
CA LEU A 118 12.19 -4.95 2.50
C LEU A 118 11.27 -6.07 1.98
N HIS A 119 10.65 -6.82 2.89
CA HIS A 119 9.71 -7.88 2.56
C HIS A 119 8.49 -7.33 1.80
N ASP A 120 7.81 -6.32 2.37
CA ASP A 120 6.64 -5.69 1.75
C ASP A 120 6.97 -5.14 0.34
N LEU A 121 8.13 -4.49 0.19
CA LEU A 121 8.58 -3.97 -1.11
C LEU A 121 8.88 -5.09 -2.10
N SER A 122 9.46 -6.20 -1.65
CA SER A 122 9.74 -7.37 -2.49
C SER A 122 8.45 -8.03 -2.97
N GLU A 123 7.50 -8.23 -2.06
CA GLU A 123 6.17 -8.78 -2.41
C GLU A 123 5.43 -7.87 -3.40
N ASN A 124 5.49 -6.56 -3.22
CA ASN A 124 4.88 -5.61 -4.16
C ASN A 124 5.46 -5.73 -5.58
N ILE A 125 6.79 -5.92 -5.71
CA ILE A 125 7.44 -6.14 -7.01
C ILE A 125 6.99 -7.47 -7.62
N GLU A 126 6.86 -8.53 -6.81
CA GLU A 126 6.39 -9.84 -7.28
C GLU A 126 4.95 -9.79 -7.76
N VAL A 127 4.03 -9.22 -6.96
CA VAL A 127 2.62 -9.04 -7.32
C VAL A 127 2.49 -8.23 -8.61
N PHE A 128 3.25 -7.13 -8.72
CA PHE A 128 3.30 -6.35 -9.96
C PHE A 128 3.78 -7.19 -11.16
N SER A 129 4.83 -8.00 -10.97
CA SER A 129 5.36 -8.88 -12.02
C SER A 129 4.35 -9.95 -12.45
N TYR A 130 3.61 -10.54 -11.51
CA TYR A 130 2.53 -11.48 -11.81
C TYR A 130 1.41 -10.81 -12.59
N ALA A 131 1.00 -9.59 -12.23
CA ALA A 131 0.00 -8.84 -12.99
C ALA A 131 0.44 -8.55 -14.44
N VAL A 132 1.68 -8.12 -14.65
CA VAL A 132 2.24 -7.92 -16.00
C VAL A 132 2.23 -9.23 -16.79
N HIS A 133 2.56 -10.34 -16.13
CA HIS A 133 2.64 -11.66 -16.74
C HIS A 133 1.27 -12.26 -17.10
N ASP A 134 0.27 -12.11 -16.22
CA ASP A 134 -1.13 -12.47 -16.48
C ASP A 134 -1.60 -11.82 -17.78
N ILE A 135 -1.38 -10.50 -17.93
CA ILE A 135 -1.78 -9.75 -19.14
C ILE A 135 -0.99 -10.24 -20.35
N LEU A 136 0.33 -10.40 -20.23
CA LEU A 136 1.19 -10.84 -21.33
C LEU A 136 0.82 -12.23 -21.86
N ARG A 137 0.37 -13.14 -20.97
CA ARG A 137 0.01 -14.51 -21.34
C ARG A 137 -1.45 -14.69 -21.75
N CYS A 138 -2.32 -13.74 -21.41
CA CYS A 138 -3.75 -13.78 -21.73
C CYS A 138 -3.99 -13.55 -23.24
N LYS A 139 -3.78 -14.58 -24.06
CA LYS A 139 -4.04 -14.53 -25.51
C LYS A 139 -5.51 -14.26 -25.81
N SER A 140 -6.40 -14.74 -24.94
CA SER A 140 -7.84 -14.54 -25.03
C SER A 140 -8.20 -13.05 -25.00
N LEU A 141 -7.56 -12.25 -24.13
CA LEU A 141 -7.76 -10.80 -24.08
C LEU A 141 -7.39 -10.12 -25.41
N ILE A 142 -6.27 -10.50 -26.02
CA ILE A 142 -5.86 -9.95 -27.33
C ILE A 142 -6.92 -10.25 -28.40
N LYS A 143 -7.46 -11.47 -28.43
CA LYS A 143 -8.54 -11.83 -29.37
C LYS A 143 -9.82 -11.06 -29.13
N VAL A 144 -10.20 -10.85 -27.87
CA VAL A 144 -11.35 -9.99 -27.54
C VAL A 144 -11.11 -8.56 -28.03
N ILE A 145 -9.92 -8.00 -27.85
CA ILE A 145 -9.56 -6.65 -28.34
C ILE A 145 -9.61 -6.58 -29.88
N GLU A 146 -9.16 -7.61 -30.60
CA GLU A 146 -9.29 -7.70 -32.07
C GLU A 146 -10.77 -7.66 -32.50
N ILE A 147 -11.65 -8.39 -31.81
CA ILE A 147 -13.09 -8.39 -32.10
C ILE A 147 -13.69 -7.00 -31.82
N VAL A 148 -13.29 -6.34 -30.73
CA VAL A 148 -13.69 -4.96 -30.43
C VAL A 148 -13.28 -4.00 -31.56
N LEU A 149 -12.05 -4.15 -32.08
CA LEU A 149 -11.56 -3.33 -33.21
C LEU A 149 -12.41 -3.55 -34.46
N ALA A 150 -12.69 -4.81 -34.81
CA ALA A 150 -13.51 -5.15 -35.97
C ALA A 150 -14.94 -4.59 -35.84
N LEU A 151 -15.54 -4.75 -34.66
CA LEU A 151 -16.88 -4.23 -34.37
C LEU A 151 -16.91 -2.69 -34.45
N GLY A 152 -15.92 -2.02 -33.87
CA GLY A 152 -15.77 -0.56 -33.93
C GLY A 152 -15.61 -0.06 -35.36
N ASN A 153 -14.79 -0.73 -36.18
CA ASN A 153 -14.59 -0.39 -37.58
C ASN A 153 -15.86 -0.58 -38.42
N TYR A 154 -16.63 -1.64 -38.17
CA TYR A 154 -17.90 -1.86 -38.86
C TYR A 154 -18.92 -0.76 -38.53
N LEU A 155 -19.06 -0.43 -37.24
CA LEU A 155 -20.02 0.58 -36.79
C LEU A 155 -19.67 2.00 -37.24
N ASN A 156 -18.38 2.32 -37.35
CA ASN A 156 -17.90 3.66 -37.71
C ASN A 156 -17.40 3.76 -39.16
N GLY A 157 -17.64 2.76 -40.00
CA GLY A 157 -17.00 2.61 -41.33
C GLY A 157 -17.22 3.75 -42.32
N GLN A 158 -18.26 4.59 -42.12
CA GLN A 158 -18.53 5.77 -42.95
C GLN A 158 -18.04 7.10 -42.31
N GLY A 159 -17.52 7.05 -41.08
CA GLY A 159 -17.04 8.21 -40.34
C GLY A 159 -15.52 8.27 -40.23
N PRO A 160 -14.95 9.36 -39.71
CA PRO A 160 -13.50 9.54 -39.55
C PRO A 160 -12.86 8.56 -38.56
N LYS A 161 -13.66 7.76 -37.84
CA LYS A 161 -13.23 6.72 -36.90
C LYS A 161 -13.28 5.31 -37.50
N GLY A 162 -13.68 5.16 -38.77
CA GLY A 162 -13.63 3.89 -39.49
C GLY A 162 -12.23 3.56 -40.01
N GLY A 163 -11.92 2.27 -40.22
CA GLY A 163 -10.65 1.84 -40.78
C GLY A 163 -9.44 2.02 -39.84
N ALA A 164 -9.68 2.04 -38.54
CA ALA A 164 -8.62 2.11 -37.53
C ALA A 164 -7.81 0.80 -37.48
N HIS A 165 -6.51 0.94 -37.19
CA HIS A 165 -5.59 -0.18 -36.98
C HIS A 165 -5.41 -0.53 -35.49
N GLY A 166 -5.97 0.29 -34.60
CA GLY A 166 -5.90 0.14 -33.15
C GLY A 166 -6.66 1.28 -32.47
N PHE A 167 -6.81 1.19 -31.15
CA PHE A 167 -7.45 2.20 -30.33
C PHE A 167 -6.79 2.24 -28.94
N LYS A 168 -6.96 3.35 -28.21
CA LYS A 168 -6.47 3.49 -26.83
C LYS A 168 -7.26 2.61 -25.87
N LEU A 169 -6.56 1.94 -24.94
CA LEU A 169 -7.16 0.97 -24.01
C LEU A 169 -8.30 1.54 -23.17
N GLU A 170 -8.24 2.83 -22.85
CA GLU A 170 -9.32 3.55 -22.18
C GLU A 170 -10.69 3.33 -22.87
N PHE A 171 -10.73 3.16 -24.20
CA PHE A 171 -11.95 2.91 -24.94
C PHE A 171 -12.69 1.62 -24.51
N LEU A 172 -11.98 0.60 -24.03
CA LEU A 172 -12.60 -0.63 -23.54
C LEU A 172 -13.61 -0.36 -22.42
N THR A 173 -13.35 0.65 -21.59
CA THR A 173 -14.23 1.05 -20.49
C THR A 173 -15.55 1.67 -20.99
N LYS A 174 -15.58 2.19 -22.22
CA LYS A 174 -16.71 2.92 -22.82
C LYS A 174 -17.70 2.00 -23.56
N LEU A 175 -17.38 0.70 -23.70
CA LEU A 175 -18.25 -0.27 -24.38
C LEU A 175 -19.57 -0.50 -23.64
N ALA A 176 -19.57 -0.37 -22.31
CA ALA A 176 -20.78 -0.47 -21.49
C ALA A 176 -21.71 0.75 -21.64
N ASP A 177 -21.19 1.90 -22.07
CA ASP A 177 -21.95 3.14 -22.20
C ASP A 177 -22.70 3.25 -23.52
N THR A 178 -22.20 2.57 -24.55
CA THR A 178 -22.81 2.59 -25.89
C THR A 178 -24.08 1.74 -25.91
N LYS A 179 -25.26 2.37 -25.91
CA LYS A 179 -26.56 1.68 -25.91
C LYS A 179 -26.95 1.13 -27.28
N THR A 180 -27.70 0.04 -27.30
CA THR A 180 -28.39 -0.44 -28.50
C THR A 180 -29.50 0.54 -28.90
N SER A 181 -29.92 0.54 -30.18
CA SER A 181 -30.94 1.47 -30.69
C SER A 181 -32.28 1.39 -29.97
N ASP A 182 -32.61 0.24 -29.37
CA ASP A 182 -33.81 0.01 -28.56
C ASP A 182 -33.62 0.34 -27.06
N ASN A 183 -32.43 0.80 -26.66
CA ASN A 183 -32.01 1.09 -25.28
C ASN A 183 -32.17 -0.09 -24.30
N LYS A 184 -32.30 -1.33 -24.78
CA LYS A 184 -32.48 -2.52 -23.91
C LYS A 184 -31.18 -3.18 -23.48
N SER A 185 -30.05 -2.81 -24.10
CA SER A 185 -28.73 -3.38 -23.79
C SER A 185 -27.61 -2.44 -24.26
N THR A 186 -26.37 -2.91 -24.20
CA THR A 186 -25.18 -2.13 -24.56
C THR A 186 -24.36 -2.85 -25.63
N LEU A 187 -23.41 -2.15 -26.24
CA LEU A 187 -22.46 -2.74 -27.18
C LEU A 187 -21.65 -3.86 -26.52
N LEU A 188 -21.29 -3.72 -25.24
CA LEU A 188 -20.63 -4.77 -24.47
C LEU A 188 -21.49 -6.03 -24.33
N HIS A 189 -22.78 -5.89 -24.04
CA HIS A 189 -23.70 -7.04 -23.97
C HIS A 189 -23.81 -7.77 -25.31
N TYR A 190 -23.87 -7.00 -26.41
CA TYR A 190 -23.88 -7.56 -27.76
C TYR A 190 -22.57 -8.30 -28.05
N LEU A 191 -21.42 -7.69 -27.78
CA LEU A 191 -20.10 -8.28 -27.96
C LEU A 191 -19.98 -9.61 -27.21
N VAL A 192 -20.34 -9.63 -25.93
CA VAL A 192 -20.31 -10.84 -25.09
C VAL A 192 -21.21 -11.93 -25.65
N THR A 193 -22.43 -11.60 -26.08
CA THR A 193 -23.35 -12.56 -26.72
C THR A 193 -22.79 -13.10 -28.03
N TRP A 194 -22.11 -12.25 -28.81
CA TRP A 194 -21.48 -12.65 -30.06
C TRP A 194 -20.32 -13.61 -29.80
N ILE A 195 -19.44 -13.28 -28.86
CA ILE A 195 -18.30 -14.12 -28.44
C ILE A 195 -18.80 -15.47 -27.92
N GLU A 196 -19.81 -15.49 -27.04
CA GLU A 196 -20.35 -16.73 -26.50
C GLU A 196 -20.82 -17.71 -27.59
N LYS A 197 -21.34 -17.18 -28.70
CA LYS A 197 -21.85 -17.97 -29.83
C LYS A 197 -20.77 -18.47 -30.78
N HIS A 198 -19.69 -17.70 -30.97
CA HIS A 198 -18.70 -17.97 -32.02
C HIS A 198 -17.35 -18.44 -31.45
N ASP A 199 -16.92 -17.90 -30.31
CA ASP A 199 -15.60 -18.11 -29.69
C ASP A 199 -15.76 -18.28 -28.17
N LYS A 200 -16.50 -19.30 -27.74
CA LYS A 200 -16.94 -19.48 -26.35
C LYS A 200 -15.79 -19.56 -25.36
N GLU A 201 -14.64 -20.07 -25.77
CA GLU A 201 -13.41 -20.14 -24.98
C GLU A 201 -12.90 -18.77 -24.51
N LEU A 202 -13.24 -17.70 -25.22
CA LEU A 202 -12.83 -16.34 -24.84
C LEU A 202 -13.62 -15.81 -23.64
N ILE A 203 -14.79 -16.39 -23.31
CA ILE A 203 -15.64 -15.91 -22.20
C ILE A 203 -14.91 -15.96 -20.85
N THR A 204 -13.96 -16.87 -20.69
CA THR A 204 -13.23 -17.09 -19.43
C THR A 204 -11.91 -16.34 -19.33
N PHE A 205 -11.61 -15.41 -20.24
CA PHE A 205 -10.38 -14.60 -20.14
C PHE A 205 -10.27 -13.80 -18.82
N PRO A 206 -11.36 -13.26 -18.21
CA PRO A 206 -11.24 -12.48 -16.98
C PRO A 206 -10.62 -13.28 -15.82
N GLN A 207 -10.79 -14.61 -15.82
CA GLN A 207 -10.20 -15.50 -14.83
C GLN A 207 -8.67 -15.60 -14.95
N GLU A 208 -8.11 -15.35 -16.14
CA GLU A 208 -6.67 -15.33 -16.40
C GLU A 208 -5.98 -14.04 -15.88
N LEU A 209 -6.75 -13.07 -15.38
CA LEU A 209 -6.30 -11.73 -14.99
C LEU A 209 -6.40 -11.49 -13.47
N SER A 210 -6.24 -12.54 -12.66
CA SER A 210 -6.49 -12.50 -11.22
C SER A 210 -5.59 -11.52 -10.46
N ASN A 211 -4.35 -11.30 -10.91
CA ASN A 211 -3.41 -10.43 -10.20
C ASN A 211 -3.53 -8.95 -10.61
N VAL A 212 -4.27 -8.64 -11.68
CA VAL A 212 -4.24 -7.30 -12.31
C VAL A 212 -4.75 -6.20 -11.38
N GLU A 213 -5.79 -6.47 -10.58
CA GLU A 213 -6.34 -5.49 -9.63
C GLU A 213 -5.32 -5.10 -8.55
N ILE A 214 -4.68 -6.12 -7.96
CA ILE A 214 -3.71 -5.92 -6.88
C ILE A 214 -2.43 -5.32 -7.46
N GLY A 215 -2.01 -5.78 -8.64
CA GLY A 215 -0.90 -5.22 -9.42
C GLY A 215 -1.05 -3.72 -9.68
N ALA A 216 -2.24 -3.27 -10.06
CA ALA A 216 -2.53 -1.86 -10.24
C ALA A 216 -2.30 -1.07 -8.94
N LYS A 217 -2.89 -1.54 -7.83
CA LYS A 217 -2.78 -0.88 -6.50
C LYS A 217 -1.34 -0.79 -6.00
N VAL A 218 -0.57 -1.87 -6.09
CA VAL A 218 0.82 -1.84 -5.59
C VAL A 218 1.73 -0.96 -6.46
N SER A 219 1.46 -0.90 -7.77
CA SER A 219 2.28 -0.14 -8.71
C SER A 219 2.20 1.38 -8.53
N GLU A 220 1.11 1.89 -7.95
CA GLU A 220 0.88 3.33 -7.72
C GLU A 220 2.01 3.98 -6.92
N ASN A 221 2.49 3.31 -5.87
CA ASN A 221 3.48 3.86 -4.93
C ASN A 221 4.80 3.07 -4.88
N MET A 222 4.92 1.92 -5.54
CA MET A 222 6.09 1.04 -5.47
C MET A 222 7.42 1.76 -5.77
N VAL A 223 7.46 2.58 -6.84
CA VAL A 223 8.69 3.28 -7.24
C VAL A 223 9.12 4.32 -6.20
N ASP A 224 8.16 5.03 -5.62
CA ASP A 224 8.41 6.07 -4.63
C ASP A 224 8.85 5.47 -3.30
N GLU A 225 8.22 4.38 -2.85
CA GLU A 225 8.59 3.70 -1.60
C GLU A 225 9.98 3.07 -1.68
N ILE A 226 10.35 2.43 -2.79
CA ILE A 226 11.73 1.94 -3.01
C ILE A 226 12.72 3.11 -3.05
N SER A 227 12.34 4.24 -3.64
CA SER A 227 13.19 5.44 -3.66
C SER A 227 13.39 6.03 -2.27
N LYS A 228 12.37 6.02 -1.40
CA LYS A 228 12.49 6.40 0.02
C LYS A 228 13.38 5.42 0.78
N PHE A 229 13.17 4.12 0.59
CA PHE A 229 14.00 3.06 1.20
C PHE A 229 15.49 3.21 0.84
N LYS A 230 15.80 3.51 -0.43
CA LYS A 230 17.15 3.82 -0.90
C LYS A 230 17.74 5.09 -0.26
N LYS A 231 16.92 6.14 -0.09
CA LYS A 231 17.34 7.36 0.61
C LYS A 231 17.67 7.10 2.07
N ASP A 232 16.91 6.24 2.75
CA ASP A 232 17.17 5.85 4.14
C ASP A 232 18.51 5.11 4.27
N ILE A 233 18.82 4.18 3.35
CA ILE A 233 20.14 3.51 3.32
C ILE A 233 21.27 4.50 3.05
N LYS A 234 21.06 5.44 2.13
CA LYS A 234 22.04 6.51 1.89
C LYS A 234 22.27 7.35 3.14
N PHE A 235 21.23 7.63 3.90
CA PHE A 235 21.33 8.36 5.16
C PHE A 235 22.14 7.57 6.20
N ILE A 236 21.96 6.25 6.33
CA ILE A 236 22.83 5.39 7.15
C ILE A 236 24.29 5.52 6.74
N TYR A 237 24.58 5.46 5.43
CA TYR A 237 25.94 5.59 4.89
C TYR A 237 26.56 6.95 5.24
N GLU A 238 25.82 8.03 5.05
CA GLU A 238 26.29 9.39 5.36
C GLU A 238 26.52 9.56 6.87
N GLU A 239 25.63 9.04 7.72
CA GLU A 239 25.78 9.13 9.17
C GLU A 239 26.95 8.30 9.68
N MET A 240 27.12 7.03 9.26
CA MET A 240 28.26 6.21 9.72
C MET A 240 29.63 6.78 9.32
N ASN A 241 29.67 7.57 8.23
CA ASN A 241 30.89 8.23 7.74
C ASN A 241 31.11 9.64 8.30
N ARG A 242 30.27 10.11 9.23
CA ARG A 242 30.50 11.42 9.88
C ARG A 242 31.84 11.42 10.63
N PRO A 243 32.54 12.58 10.67
CA PRO A 243 33.77 12.73 11.44
C PRO A 243 33.62 12.30 12.92
N TYR A 244 32.44 12.53 13.51
CA TYR A 244 32.13 12.07 14.87
C TYR A 244 32.35 10.57 15.05
N TYR A 245 31.84 9.72 14.15
CA TYR A 245 32.01 8.27 14.26
C TYR A 245 33.40 7.79 13.77
N LYS A 246 34.01 8.48 12.80
CA LYS A 246 35.34 8.12 12.27
C LYS A 246 36.52 8.51 13.18
N SER A 247 36.37 9.55 14.00
CA SER A 247 37.39 10.00 14.95
C SER A 247 37.48 9.15 16.22
N ASN A 248 36.86 7.96 16.22
CA ASN A 248 36.78 7.06 17.35
C ASN A 248 36.25 7.79 18.61
N ALA A 249 35.06 8.41 18.49
CA ALA A 249 34.41 9.12 19.57
C ALA A 249 34.18 8.19 20.79
N LYS A 250 35.16 8.18 21.70
CA LYS A 250 35.17 7.59 23.05
C LYS A 250 34.06 6.55 23.29
N ASN A 251 34.31 5.30 22.90
CA ASN A 251 33.46 4.15 23.24
C ASN A 251 31.99 4.21 22.75
N ASP A 252 31.63 5.04 21.76
CA ASP A 252 30.28 5.04 21.17
C ASP A 252 30.12 3.91 20.13
N PRO A 253 29.32 2.85 20.42
CA PRO A 253 29.24 1.67 19.55
C PRO A 253 28.38 1.89 18.30
N CYS A 254 27.66 3.00 18.20
CA CYS A 254 26.70 3.22 17.11
C CYS A 254 27.36 3.25 15.73
N GLY A 255 28.54 3.84 15.58
CA GLY A 255 29.23 3.88 14.28
C GLY A 255 29.48 2.48 13.72
N ALA A 256 30.04 1.60 14.54
CA ALA A 256 30.28 0.19 14.18
C ALA A 256 28.99 -0.59 13.94
N LYS A 257 27.92 -0.30 14.69
CA LYS A 257 26.59 -0.93 14.49
C LYS A 257 25.94 -0.51 13.18
N LEU A 258 26.05 0.76 12.80
CA LEU A 258 25.57 1.25 11.51
C LEU A 258 26.36 0.61 10.36
N GLU A 259 27.69 0.50 10.49
CA GLU A 259 28.56 -0.16 9.50
C GLU A 259 28.22 -1.64 9.34
N GLN A 260 28.04 -2.36 10.45
CA GLN A 260 27.62 -3.77 10.43
C GLN A 260 26.28 -3.98 9.71
N PHE A 261 25.30 -3.11 9.96
CA PHE A 261 24.00 -3.17 9.31
C PHE A 261 24.06 -2.76 7.83
N TYR A 262 24.84 -1.73 7.52
CA TYR A 262 24.86 -1.11 6.19
C TYR A 262 25.23 -2.07 5.07
N HIS A 263 26.24 -2.93 5.27
CA HIS A 263 26.70 -3.83 4.21
C HIS A 263 25.59 -4.77 3.71
N THR A 264 24.93 -5.46 4.64
CA THR A 264 23.80 -6.34 4.28
C THR A 264 22.62 -5.53 3.72
N ALA A 265 22.28 -4.41 4.34
CA ALA A 265 21.17 -3.57 3.88
C ALA A 265 21.39 -3.00 2.48
N TYR A 266 22.63 -2.69 2.12
CA TYR A 266 23.01 -2.20 0.80
C TYR A 266 22.86 -3.29 -0.26
N ASP A 267 23.37 -4.49 0.01
CA ASP A 267 23.27 -5.63 -0.91
C ASP A 267 21.81 -6.01 -1.17
N ASP A 268 20.99 -6.08 -0.12
CA ASP A 268 19.54 -6.34 -0.23
C ASP A 268 18.83 -5.26 -1.06
N MET A 269 19.21 -3.99 -0.91
CA MET A 269 18.64 -2.89 -1.71
C MET A 269 19.06 -2.98 -3.18
N GLU A 270 20.29 -3.36 -3.49
CA GLU A 270 20.72 -3.56 -4.87
C GLU A 270 19.93 -4.69 -5.56
N VAL A 271 19.66 -5.79 -4.83
CA VAL A 271 18.77 -6.86 -5.31
C VAL A 271 17.35 -6.35 -5.53
N LEU A 272 16.78 -5.60 -4.58
CA LEU A 272 15.46 -5.01 -4.68
C LEU A 272 15.36 -4.07 -5.91
N GLU A 273 16.36 -3.23 -6.12
CA GLU A 273 16.44 -2.29 -7.24
C GLU A 273 16.56 -3.01 -8.59
N ALA A 274 17.35 -4.10 -8.64
CA ALA A 274 17.46 -4.94 -9.82
C ALA A 274 16.12 -5.63 -10.16
N ASN A 275 15.41 -6.16 -9.16
CA ASN A 275 14.08 -6.76 -9.33
C ASN A 275 13.06 -5.73 -9.81
N LYS A 276 13.03 -4.53 -9.20
CA LYS A 276 12.19 -3.41 -9.64
C LYS A 276 12.47 -3.06 -11.10
N LYS A 277 13.74 -2.91 -11.47
CA LYS A 277 14.14 -2.57 -12.85
C LYS A 277 13.67 -3.62 -13.85
N LYS A 278 13.81 -4.91 -13.51
CA LYS A 278 13.34 -6.02 -14.34
C LYS A 278 11.82 -5.97 -14.52
N ALA A 279 11.07 -5.78 -13.44
CA ALA A 279 9.62 -5.72 -13.48
C ALA A 279 9.11 -4.51 -14.31
N LEU A 280 9.71 -3.33 -14.13
CA LEU A 280 9.38 -2.15 -14.93
C LEU A 280 9.77 -2.29 -16.40
N ALA A 281 10.85 -3.02 -16.71
CA ALA A 281 11.21 -3.34 -18.09
C ALA A 281 10.15 -4.24 -18.75
N MET A 282 9.67 -5.27 -18.04
CA MET A 282 8.57 -6.12 -18.52
C MET A 282 7.30 -5.30 -18.79
N TYR A 283 6.95 -4.38 -17.89
CA TYR A 283 5.84 -3.47 -18.12
C TYR A 283 6.06 -2.58 -19.34
N LYS A 284 7.25 -2.04 -19.54
CA LYS A 284 7.57 -1.19 -20.69
C LYS A 284 7.41 -1.95 -22.02
N ASP A 285 7.81 -3.22 -22.06
CA ASP A 285 7.61 -4.06 -23.24
C ASP A 285 6.11 -4.33 -23.46
N LEU A 286 5.37 -4.61 -22.39
CA LEU A 286 3.91 -4.79 -22.41
C LEU A 286 3.19 -3.53 -22.92
N SER A 287 3.50 -2.36 -22.37
CA SER A 287 2.84 -1.11 -22.73
C SER A 287 3.10 -0.75 -24.19
N LYS A 288 4.31 -1.03 -24.70
CA LYS A 288 4.65 -0.91 -26.12
C LYS A 288 3.82 -1.85 -27.01
N MET A 289 3.63 -3.10 -26.61
CA MET A 289 2.80 -4.06 -27.35
C MET A 289 1.34 -3.59 -27.49
N TYR A 290 0.84 -2.85 -26.50
CA TYR A 290 -0.52 -2.31 -26.48
C TYR A 290 -0.63 -0.86 -26.98
N GLY A 291 0.48 -0.20 -27.37
CA GLY A 291 0.48 1.19 -27.83
C GLY A 291 0.24 2.23 -26.73
N GLU A 292 0.57 1.89 -25.48
CA GLU A 292 0.37 2.70 -24.27
C GLU A 292 1.69 3.08 -23.58
N GLU A 293 2.72 3.42 -24.35
CA GLU A 293 4.07 3.73 -23.83
C GLU A 293 4.10 4.90 -22.81
N GLU A 294 3.14 5.82 -22.90
CA GLU A 294 3.02 6.98 -22.02
C GLU A 294 2.18 6.70 -20.76
N ALA A 295 1.45 5.57 -20.73
CA ALA A 295 0.59 5.22 -19.59
C ALA A 295 1.42 4.80 -18.39
N LYS A 296 0.93 5.10 -17.20
CA LYS A 296 1.49 4.53 -15.97
C LYS A 296 0.99 3.09 -15.76
N PRO A 297 1.74 2.24 -15.04
CA PRO A 297 1.33 0.86 -14.83
C PRO A 297 -0.02 0.71 -14.12
N ASP A 298 -0.29 1.54 -13.10
CA ASP A 298 -1.54 1.55 -12.35
C ASP A 298 -2.74 1.90 -13.25
N GLU A 299 -2.61 2.94 -14.07
CA GLU A 299 -3.62 3.38 -15.03
C GLU A 299 -3.89 2.29 -16.08
N PHE A 300 -2.84 1.76 -16.70
CA PHE A 300 -2.93 0.70 -17.71
C PHE A 300 -3.64 -0.55 -17.16
N MET A 301 -3.21 -1.04 -16.00
CA MET A 301 -3.78 -2.23 -15.37
C MET A 301 -5.23 -1.98 -14.93
N THR A 302 -5.56 -0.75 -14.51
CA THR A 302 -6.92 -0.36 -14.15
C THR A 302 -7.88 -0.46 -15.33
N TYR A 303 -7.49 0.01 -16.52
CA TYR A 303 -8.33 -0.14 -17.72
C TYR A 303 -8.60 -1.61 -18.07
N ILE A 304 -7.58 -2.46 -18.01
CA ILE A 304 -7.72 -3.90 -18.27
C ILE A 304 -8.62 -4.56 -17.23
N HIS A 305 -8.41 -4.26 -15.95
CA HIS A 305 -9.21 -4.82 -14.86
C HIS A 305 -10.68 -4.38 -14.98
N GLN A 306 -10.94 -3.10 -15.18
CA GLN A 306 -12.30 -2.56 -15.32
C GLN A 306 -13.02 -3.18 -16.52
N PHE A 307 -12.32 -3.36 -17.65
CA PHE A 307 -12.88 -4.06 -18.80
C PHE A 307 -13.21 -5.52 -18.47
N ALA A 308 -12.31 -6.25 -17.82
CA ALA A 308 -12.54 -7.64 -17.45
C ALA A 308 -13.74 -7.81 -16.50
N GLN A 309 -13.91 -6.91 -15.52
CA GLN A 309 -15.05 -6.90 -14.61
C GLN A 309 -16.36 -6.61 -15.34
N THR A 310 -16.41 -5.52 -16.10
CA THR A 310 -17.64 -5.14 -16.83
C THR A 310 -18.02 -6.17 -17.89
N PHE A 311 -17.04 -6.84 -18.52
CA PHE A 311 -17.29 -7.97 -19.42
C PHE A 311 -17.95 -9.15 -18.69
N LYS A 312 -17.42 -9.53 -17.52
CA LYS A 312 -17.98 -10.60 -16.69
C LYS A 312 -19.39 -10.27 -16.21
N GLU A 313 -19.64 -9.03 -15.81
CA GLU A 313 -20.96 -8.53 -15.42
C GLU A 313 -21.96 -8.64 -16.58
N ALA A 314 -21.59 -8.13 -17.76
CA ALA A 314 -22.42 -8.22 -18.96
C ALA A 314 -22.72 -9.68 -19.37
N TYR A 315 -21.76 -10.60 -19.21
CA TYR A 315 -22.00 -12.03 -19.41
C TYR A 315 -23.06 -12.57 -18.44
N ASN A 316 -22.92 -12.29 -17.14
CA ASN A 316 -23.88 -12.75 -16.14
C ASN A 316 -25.28 -12.13 -16.32
N GLU A 317 -25.35 -10.88 -16.77
CA GLU A 317 -26.62 -10.21 -17.14
C GLU A 317 -27.27 -10.88 -18.35
N ASN A 318 -26.50 -11.19 -19.39
CA ASN A 318 -26.99 -11.92 -20.56
C ASN A 318 -27.53 -13.32 -20.20
N GLN A 319 -26.83 -14.07 -19.34
CA GLN A 319 -27.30 -15.38 -18.88
C GLN A 319 -28.62 -15.26 -18.12
N ARG A 320 -28.70 -14.36 -17.13
CA ARG A 320 -29.92 -14.13 -16.35
C ARG A 320 -31.10 -13.73 -17.23
N LYS A 321 -30.88 -12.86 -18.22
CA LYS A 321 -31.92 -12.43 -19.15
C LYS A 321 -32.41 -13.60 -20.02
N ARG A 322 -31.50 -14.43 -20.52
CA ARG A 322 -31.84 -15.60 -21.34
C ARG A 322 -32.63 -16.64 -20.54
N GLU A 323 -32.22 -16.92 -19.31
CA GLU A 323 -32.94 -17.81 -18.39
C GLU A 323 -34.36 -17.30 -18.10
N GLU A 324 -34.53 -16.00 -17.87
CA GLU A 324 -35.85 -15.41 -17.62
C GLU A 324 -36.74 -15.45 -18.87
N GLU A 325 -36.20 -15.13 -20.05
CA GLU A 325 -36.92 -15.23 -21.33
C GLU A 325 -37.39 -16.66 -21.60
N GLU A 326 -36.55 -17.66 -21.33
CA GLU A 326 -36.90 -19.07 -21.47
C GLU A 326 -37.96 -19.54 -20.45
N ARG A 327 -37.88 -19.07 -19.20
CA ARG A 327 -38.90 -19.33 -18.18
C ARG A 327 -40.26 -18.74 -18.58
N VAL A 328 -40.27 -17.50 -19.07
CA VAL A 328 -41.49 -16.83 -19.55
C VAL A 328 -42.06 -17.55 -20.76
N ARG A 329 -41.22 -17.93 -21.73
CA ARG A 329 -41.64 -18.71 -22.91
C ARG A 329 -42.29 -20.03 -22.50
N THR A 330 -41.62 -20.81 -21.65
CA THR A 330 -42.10 -22.11 -21.18
C THR A 330 -43.43 -22.00 -20.42
N ARG A 331 -43.58 -20.98 -19.54
CA ARG A 331 -44.84 -20.71 -18.84
C ARG A 331 -45.97 -20.35 -19.81
N ARG A 332 -45.68 -19.54 -20.83
CA ARG A 332 -46.66 -19.15 -21.85
C ARG A 332 -47.10 -20.35 -22.69
N GLU A 333 -46.18 -21.20 -23.11
CA GLU A 333 -46.47 -22.44 -23.84
C GLU A 333 -47.32 -23.41 -23.00
N ALA A 334 -46.97 -23.59 -21.72
CA ALA A 334 -47.75 -24.42 -20.80
C ALA A 334 -49.18 -23.88 -20.57
N PHE A 335 -49.32 -22.55 -20.45
CA PHE A 335 -50.63 -21.91 -20.31
C PHE A 335 -51.50 -22.11 -21.56
N LEU A 336 -50.95 -21.88 -22.76
CA LEU A 336 -51.67 -22.08 -24.02
C LEU A 336 -52.11 -23.53 -24.22
N LYS A 337 -51.23 -24.49 -23.92
CA LYS A 337 -51.55 -25.91 -23.99
C LYS A 337 -52.68 -26.29 -23.03
N SER A 338 -52.65 -25.80 -21.79
CA SER A 338 -53.71 -26.03 -20.79
C SER A 338 -55.06 -25.44 -21.21
N MET A 339 -55.07 -24.28 -21.86
CA MET A 339 -56.32 -23.72 -22.41
C MET A 339 -56.88 -24.59 -23.54
N GLN A 340 -56.05 -24.99 -24.51
CA GLN A 340 -56.46 -25.84 -25.62
C GLN A 340 -57.03 -27.17 -25.13
N GLU A 341 -56.42 -27.79 -24.12
CA GLU A 341 -56.93 -29.02 -23.51
C GLU A 341 -58.29 -28.83 -22.80
N ARG A 342 -58.52 -27.67 -22.17
CA ARG A 342 -59.80 -27.34 -21.54
C ARG A 342 -60.90 -27.11 -22.58
N GLU A 343 -60.58 -26.42 -23.67
CA GLU A 343 -61.51 -26.18 -24.79
C GLU A 343 -61.89 -27.48 -25.48
N ALA A 344 -60.92 -28.34 -25.81
CA ALA A 344 -61.18 -29.66 -26.38
C ALA A 344 -62.10 -30.51 -25.49
N LYS A 345 -61.82 -30.57 -24.19
CA LYS A 345 -62.68 -31.26 -23.21
C LYS A 345 -64.09 -30.66 -23.11
N ALA A 346 -64.23 -29.34 -23.29
CA ALA A 346 -65.52 -28.67 -23.26
C ALA A 346 -66.33 -28.93 -24.55
N GLU A 347 -65.67 -29.03 -25.71
CA GLU A 347 -66.31 -29.41 -26.96
C GLU A 347 -66.75 -30.88 -26.96
N ASP A 348 -65.92 -31.79 -26.45
CA ASP A 348 -66.28 -33.20 -26.31
C ASP A 348 -67.51 -33.38 -25.41
N ARG A 349 -67.61 -32.60 -24.33
CA ARG A 349 -68.79 -32.56 -23.45
C ARG A 349 -70.05 -31.96 -24.06
N LYS A 350 -69.94 -31.15 -25.12
CA LYS A 350 -71.10 -30.61 -25.86
C LYS A 350 -71.58 -31.55 -26.96
N LYS A 351 -70.73 -32.48 -27.40
CA LYS A 351 -71.02 -33.48 -28.44
C LYS A 351 -71.53 -34.82 -27.87
N ALA A 352 -71.23 -35.10 -26.61
CA ALA A 352 -71.86 -36.15 -25.80
C ALA A 352 -73.18 -35.65 -25.20
#